data_AF-J1F6Y5-F1
#
_entry.id   AF-J1F6Y5-F1
#
_cell.length_a   1.000
_cell.length_b   1.000
_cell.length_c   1.000
_cell.angle_alpha   90.00
_cell.angle_beta   90.00
_cell.angle_gamma   90.00
#
_symmetry.space_group_name_H-M   'P 1'
#
loop_
_entity.id
_entity.type
_entity.pdbx_description
1 polymer ?
#
loop_
_entity_poly.entity_id
_entity_poly.type
_entity_poly.pdbx_seq_one_letter_code
_entity_poly.pdbx_strand_id
1 'polypeptide(L)'
;MEIKNISDAVTDFDKDEVYSFKLDTFNPDGSFNKQANLLFLAESGLYSLIMRSRKPVAKPFQRWVTKEVLPTILDILPIAKARGFCFIEKSLKK
;
A
#
# COMPACT_ATOMS: atom_id res chain seq x y z
N MET A 1 -4.92 -7.06 -10.05
CA MET A 1 -4.99 -5.83 -10.81
C MET A 1 -3.82 -5.92 -11.74
N GLU A 2 -4.08 -6.10 -13.03
CA GLU A 2 -3.02 -6.00 -14.04
C GLU A 2 -2.92 -4.53 -14.37
N ILE A 3 -1.87 -3.88 -13.87
CA ILE A 3 -1.64 -2.45 -14.07
C ILE A 3 -0.72 -2.32 -15.27
N LYS A 4 -1.25 -1.80 -16.39
CA LYS A 4 -0.44 -1.49 -17.59
C LYS A 4 0.29 -0.15 -17.45
N ASN A 5 -0.35 0.83 -16.81
CA ASN A 5 0.23 2.15 -16.54
C ASN A 5 0.13 2.46 -15.04
N ILE A 6 1.21 2.99 -14.46
CA ILE A 6 1.31 3.35 -13.04
C ILE A 6 0.21 4.35 -12.66
N SER A 7 -0.14 5.28 -13.55
CA SER A 7 -1.20 6.27 -13.30
C SER A 7 -2.58 5.63 -13.07
N ASP A 8 -2.89 4.51 -13.73
CA ASP A 8 -4.18 3.80 -13.58
C ASP A 8 -4.31 3.13 -12.21
N ALA A 9 -3.18 2.84 -11.56
CA ALA A 9 -3.20 2.30 -10.21
C ALA A 9 -3.57 3.38 -9.18
N VAL A 10 -3.38 4.65 -9.52
CA VAL A 10 -3.38 5.79 -8.59
C VAL A 10 -4.70 6.58 -8.63
N THR A 11 -5.59 6.30 -9.58
CA THR A 11 -6.85 7.05 -9.77
C THR A 11 -7.81 7.00 -8.58
N ASP A 12 -7.81 5.89 -7.84
CA ASP A 12 -8.80 5.63 -6.78
C ASP A 12 -8.28 5.94 -5.37
N PHE A 13 -7.11 6.57 -5.28
CA PHE A 13 -6.50 6.92 -4.00
C PHE A 13 -6.98 8.29 -3.51
N ASP A 14 -7.03 8.45 -2.18
CA ASP A 14 -7.35 9.73 -1.58
C ASP A 14 -6.23 10.76 -1.82
N LYS A 15 -6.60 12.05 -1.77
CA LYS A 15 -5.72 13.17 -2.16
C LYS A 15 -4.50 13.34 -1.25
N ASP A 16 -4.56 12.83 -0.03
CA ASP A 16 -3.48 12.85 0.96
C ASP A 16 -2.52 11.66 0.80
N GLU A 17 -2.90 10.63 0.05
CA GLU A 17 -2.06 9.44 -0.14
C GLU A 17 -1.15 9.52 -1.37
N VAL A 18 -1.46 10.44 -2.29
CA VAL A 18 -0.80 10.57 -3.59
C VAL A 18 -0.34 12.00 -3.83
N TYR A 19 0.94 12.14 -4.18
CA TYR A 19 1.50 13.39 -4.64
C TYR A 19 1.96 13.25 -6.08
N SER A 20 1.42 14.08 -6.97
CA SER A 20 1.88 14.18 -8.36
C SER A 20 2.77 15.41 -8.53
N PHE A 21 3.95 15.21 -9.10
CA PHE A 21 4.89 16.29 -9.39
C PHE A 21 5.20 16.29 -10.88
N LYS A 22 4.99 17.44 -11.52
CA LYS A 22 5.28 17.63 -12.95
C LYS A 22 6.65 18.27 -13.07
N LEU A 23 7.56 17.59 -13.75
CA LEU A 23 8.88 18.10 -14.07
C LEU A 23 8.97 18.40 -15.56
N ASP A 24 9.21 19.65 -15.87
CA ASP A 24 9.60 20.06 -17.22
C ASP A 24 11.09 19.73 -17.39
N THR A 25 11.38 18.78 -18.27
CA THR A 25 12.77 18.46 -18.63
C THR A 25 13.20 19.39 -19.74
N PHE A 26 14.29 20.12 -19.52
CA PHE A 26 14.90 21.00 -20.51
C PHE A 26 16.14 20.35 -21.11
N ASN A 27 16.35 20.55 -22.41
CA ASN A 27 17.58 20.22 -23.09
C ASN A 27 18.69 21.23 -22.72
N PRO A 28 19.99 20.90 -22.95
CA PRO A 28 21.09 21.83 -22.69
C PRO A 28 21.01 23.14 -23.49
N ASP A 29 20.29 23.14 -24.60
CA ASP A 29 20.02 24.32 -25.44
C ASP A 29 18.85 25.19 -24.93
N GLY A 30 18.25 24.83 -23.79
CA GLY A 30 17.11 25.51 -23.19
C GLY A 30 15.76 25.17 -23.83
N SER A 31 15.73 24.30 -24.85
CA SER A 31 14.47 23.85 -25.45
C SER A 31 13.72 22.88 -24.53
N PHE A 32 12.39 22.95 -24.58
CA PHE A 32 11.53 22.03 -23.85
C PHE A 32 11.62 20.62 -24.45
N ASN A 33 12.00 19.63 -23.64
CA ASN A 33 12.11 18.24 -24.09
C ASN A 33 10.79 17.50 -23.85
N LYS A 34 10.48 17.22 -22.59
CA LYS A 34 9.36 16.39 -22.19
C LYS A 34 8.93 16.68 -20.76
N GLN A 35 7.62 16.62 -20.54
CA GLN A 35 7.05 16.58 -19.20
C GLN A 35 7.15 15.17 -18.62
N ALA A 36 7.87 15.06 -17.51
CA ALA A 36 7.89 13.86 -16.67
C ALA A 36 6.86 14.04 -15.55
N ASN A 37 5.88 13.15 -15.49
CA ASN A 37 4.97 13.06 -14.36
C ASN A 37 5.54 12.06 -13.35
N LEU A 38 5.99 12.56 -12.20
CA LEU A 38 6.40 11.73 -11.07
C LEU A 38 5.21 11.55 -10.12
N LEU A 39 5.03 10.32 -9.65
CA LEU A 39 4.01 9.96 -8.67
C LEU A 39 4.71 9.46 -7.42
N PHE A 40 4.38 10.07 -6.28
CA PHE A 40 4.82 9.66 -4.97
C PHE A 40 3.62 9.18 -4.17
N LEU A 41 3.80 8.10 -3.42
CA LEU A 41 2.80 7.53 -2.53
C LEU A 41 3.25 7.70 -1.09
N ALA A 42 2.32 8.12 -0.23
CA ALA A 42 2.51 8.07 1.21
C ALA A 42 2.52 6.60 1.70
N GLU A 43 2.92 6.40 2.95
CA GLU A 43 3.00 5.07 3.55
C GLU A 43 1.62 4.36 3.58
N SER A 44 0.56 5.08 3.95
CA SER A 44 -0.80 4.54 3.94
C SER A 44 -1.23 4.09 2.55
N GLY A 45 -0.98 4.93 1.54
CA GLY A 45 -1.26 4.63 0.14
C GLY A 45 -0.45 3.43 -0.38
N LEU A 46 0.79 3.27 0.06
CA LEU A 46 1.60 2.10 -0.28
C LEU A 46 0.96 0.80 0.25
N TYR A 47 0.51 0.78 1.51
CA TYR A 47 -0.13 -0.41 2.07
C TYR A 47 -1.45 -0.74 1.36
N SER A 48 -2.29 0.27 1.13
CA SER A 48 -3.53 0.13 0.37
C SER A 48 -3.27 -0.42 -1.04
N LEU A 49 -2.22 0.05 -1.72
CA LEU A 49 -1.83 -0.44 -3.04
C LEU A 49 -1.43 -1.92 -3.01
N ILE A 50 -0.58 -2.30 -2.05
CA ILE A 50 -0.11 -3.68 -1.95
C ILE A 50 -1.27 -4.62 -1.59
N MET A 51 -2.17 -4.22 -0.69
CA MET A 51 -3.34 -5.00 -0.29
C MET A 51 -4.33 -5.21 -1.43
N ARG A 52 -4.51 -4.21 -2.30
CA ARG A 52 -5.39 -4.30 -3.49
C ARG A 52 -4.77 -5.09 -4.66
N SER A 53 -3.45 -5.28 -4.64
CA SER A 53 -2.73 -5.96 -5.73
C SER A 53 -3.16 -7.43 -5.85
N ARG A 54 -3.38 -7.89 -7.10
CA ARG A 54 -3.63 -9.34 -7.39
C ARG A 54 -2.36 -10.06 -7.87
N LYS A 55 -1.20 -9.39 -7.90
CA LYS A 55 0.05 -10.00 -8.37
C LYS A 55 0.52 -11.07 -7.38
N PRO A 56 1.08 -12.20 -7.84
CA PRO A 56 1.54 -13.26 -6.95
C PRO A 56 2.64 -12.79 -5.98
N VAL A 57 3.48 -11.84 -6.40
CA VAL A 57 4.53 -11.22 -5.56
C VAL A 57 3.97 -10.47 -4.34
N ALA A 58 2.73 -9.97 -4.41
CA ALA A 58 2.10 -9.27 -3.29
C ALA A 58 1.50 -10.24 -2.25
N LYS A 59 1.20 -11.49 -2.64
CA LYS A 59 0.53 -12.46 -1.76
C LYS A 59 1.31 -12.81 -0.49
N PRO A 60 2.65 -13.02 -0.53
CA PRO A 60 3.43 -13.29 0.68
C PRO A 60 3.32 -12.13 1.68
N PHE A 61 3.44 -10.89 1.21
CA PHE A 61 3.31 -9.71 2.06
C PHE A 61 1.90 -9.57 2.64
N GLN A 62 0.86 -9.69 1.81
CA GLN A 62 -0.54 -9.65 2.27
C GLN A 62 -0.81 -10.70 3.36
N ARG A 63 -0.28 -11.92 3.18
CA ARG A 63 -0.42 -13.00 4.16
C ARG A 63 0.36 -12.71 5.43
N TRP A 64 1.57 -12.19 5.33
CA TRP A 64 2.38 -11.81 6.48
C TRP A 64 1.69 -10.73 7.31
N VAL A 65 1.16 -9.68 6.65
CA VAL A 65 0.43 -8.62 7.37
C VAL A 65 -0.83 -9.17 8.04
N THR A 66 -1.62 -10.01 7.35
CA THR A 66 -2.89 -10.52 7.90
C THR A 66 -2.71 -11.60 8.96
N LYS A 67 -1.65 -12.42 8.89
CA LYS A 67 -1.40 -13.51 9.84
C LYS A 67 -0.52 -13.13 11.02
N GLU A 68 0.44 -12.23 10.82
CA GLU A 68 1.43 -11.90 11.86
C GLU A 68 1.20 -10.50 12.40
N VAL A 69 1.18 -9.49 11.52
CA VAL A 69 1.19 -8.08 11.92
C VAL A 69 -0.13 -7.65 12.57
N LEU A 70 -1.27 -7.89 11.90
CA LEU A 70 -2.57 -7.47 12.41
C LEU A 70 -2.92 -8.15 13.75
N PRO A 71 -2.76 -9.48 13.92
CA PRO A 71 -2.99 -10.11 15.21
C PRO A 71 -2.09 -9.54 16.32
N THR A 72 -0.82 -9.29 16.03
CA THR A 72 0.12 -8.71 17.00
C THR A 72 -0.32 -7.32 17.47
N ILE A 73 -0.75 -6.46 16.55
CA ILE A 73 -1.24 -5.11 16.89
C ILE A 73 -2.51 -5.20 17.74
N LEU A 74 -3.44 -6.09 17.36
CA LEU A 74 -4.70 -6.27 18.08
C LEU A 74 -4.50 -6.87 19.48
N ASP A 75 -3.53 -7.76 19.66
CA ASP A 75 -3.21 -8.37 20.96
C ASP A 75 -2.61 -7.36 21.96
N ILE A 76 -1.84 -6.39 21.47
CA ILE A 76 -1.21 -5.37 22.31
C ILE A 76 -2.23 -4.35 22.82
N LEU A 77 -3.32 -4.11 22.08
CA LEU A 77 -4.30 -3.07 22.43
C LEU A 77 -5.30 -3.55 23.52
N PRO A 78 -5.36 -2.89 24.69
CA PRO A 78 -6.25 -3.30 25.80
C PRO A 78 -7.74 -3.31 25.43
N ILE A 79 -8.13 -2.49 24.46
CA ILE A 79 -9.52 -2.31 24.02
C ILE A 79 -10.07 -3.58 23.35
N ALA A 80 -9.23 -4.34 22.63
CA ALA A 80 -9.64 -5.57 21.96
C ALA A 80 -9.85 -6.72 22.96
N LYS A 81 -9.01 -6.78 24.01
CA LYS A 81 -9.09 -7.80 25.06
C LYS A 81 -10.35 -7.68 25.92
N ALA A 82 -10.87 -6.47 26.09
CA ALA A 82 -12.09 -6.18 26.88
C ALA A 82 -13.39 -6.51 26.13
N ARG A 83 -13.37 -6.57 24.79
CA ARG A 83 -14.56 -6.81 23.95
C ARG A 83 -14.44 -8.12 23.19
N GLY A 84 -14.38 -9.28 23.86
CA GLY A 84 -14.82 -10.58 23.35
C GLY A 84 -14.32 -11.08 21.98
N PHE A 85 -13.41 -10.39 21.30
CA PHE A 85 -12.78 -10.78 20.04
C PHE A 85 -11.67 -11.78 20.36
N CYS A 86 -12.07 -12.92 20.93
CA CYS A 86 -11.23 -14.09 21.01
C CYS A 86 -11.20 -14.70 19.60
N PHE A 87 -10.32 -14.16 18.74
CA PHE A 87 -10.07 -14.71 17.42
C PHE A 87 -9.42 -16.08 17.59
N ILE A 88 -10.06 -17.08 16.99
CA ILE A 88 -9.75 -18.50 17.07
C ILE A 88 -8.33 -18.76 16.57
N GLU A 89 -7.35 -18.95 17.46
CA GLU A 89 -6.18 -19.82 17.23
C GLU A 89 -5.41 -20.13 18.53
N LYS A 90 -6.01 -20.95 19.40
CA LYS A 90 -5.25 -21.78 20.34
C LYS A 90 -5.70 -23.24 20.28
N SER A 91 -5.80 -23.76 19.07
CA SER A 91 -5.94 -25.20 18.84
C SER A 91 -5.15 -25.59 17.60
N LEU A 92 -3.82 -25.65 17.72
CA LEU A 92 -2.92 -26.53 16.96
C LEU A 92 -1.45 -26.17 17.23
N LYS A 93 -0.91 -26.69 18.34
CA LYS A 93 0.28 -27.55 18.33
C LYS A 93 0.59 -28.03 19.74
N LYS A 94 0.35 -29.33 19.89
CA LYS A 94 1.06 -30.22 20.81
C LYS A 94 2.49 -30.42 20.28
#